data_AF-A0A380TG93-F1
#
_entry.id   AF-A0A380TG93-F1
#
_cell.length_a   1.000
_cell.length_b   1.000
_cell.length_c   1.000
_cell.angle_alpha   90.00
_cell.angle_beta   90.00
_cell.angle_gamma   90.00
#
_symmetry.space_group_name_H-M   'P 1'
#
loop_
_entity.id
_entity.type
_entity.pdbx_description
1 polymer ?
#
loop_
_entity_poly.entity_id
_entity_poly.type
_entity_poly.pdbx_seq_one_letter_code
_entity_poly.pdbx_strand_id
1 'polypeptide(L)' 'MTLNQARGGQKQACTGQAGSSLKNGQLVITQTGIRCPDGTQFLDSQVKCTVGASGKAVCRGANADGTDYDVNIVQ' A
#
# COMPACT_ATOMS: atom_id res chain seq x y z
N MET A 1 2.82 7.65 5.73
CA MET A 1 1.63 6.77 5.77
C MET A 1 1.64 6.00 7.08
N THR A 2 0.47 5.73 7.68
CA THR A 2 0.35 4.86 8.86
C THR A 2 -0.32 3.56 8.45
N LEU A 3 0.40 2.44 8.56
CA LEU A 3 -0.18 1.11 8.39
C LEU A 3 -0.52 0.53 9.76
N ASN A 4 -1.76 0.07 9.94
CA ASN A 4 -2.19 -0.60 11.17
C ASN A 4 -2.00 -2.10 11.00
N GLN A 5 -0.92 -2.64 11.57
CA GLN A 5 -0.71 -4.10 11.65
C GLN A 5 -1.42 -4.65 12.88
N ALA A 6 -2.22 -5.70 12.72
CA ALA A 6 -2.72 -6.49 13.84
C ALA A 6 -1.75 -7.67 14.07
N ARG A 7 -0.81 -7.53 15.00
CA ARG A 7 0.07 -8.63 15.41
C ARG A 7 -0.29 -9.01 16.85
N GLY A 8 -0.73 -10.25 17.07
CA GLY A 8 -1.11 -10.72 18.41
C GLY A 8 -2.27 -9.96 19.07
N GLY A 9 -3.17 -9.34 18.29
CA GLY A 9 -4.32 -8.58 18.80
C GLY A 9 -4.08 -7.10 19.11
N GLN A 10 -2.86 -6.59 18.97
CA GLN A 10 -2.56 -5.17 19.12
C GLN A 10 -2.38 -4.50 17.75
N LYS A 11 -3.06 -3.36 17.55
CA LYS A 11 -2.89 -2.51 16.37
C LYS A 11 -1.62 -1.67 16.57
N GLN A 12 -0.64 -1.85 15.71
CA GLN A 12 0.59 -1.06 15.71
C GLN A 12 0.62 -0.15 14.48
N ALA A 13 0.97 1.11 14.71
CA ALA A 13 1.15 2.12 13.67
C ALA A 13 2.58 2.06 13.13
N CYS A 14 2.75 1.52 11.92
CA CYS A 14 4.04 1.56 11.22
C CYS A 14 4.14 2.84 10.40
N THR A 15 5.33 3.44 10.36
CA THR A 15 5.57 4.73 9.70
C THR A 15 6.58 4.58 8.57
N GLY A 16 6.33 5.25 7.46
CA GLY A 16 7.25 5.33 6.33
C GLY A 16 6.85 6.38 5.31
N GLN A 17 7.70 6.55 4.30
CA GLN A 17 7.45 7.47 3.21
C GLN A 17 6.44 6.87 2.24
N ALA A 18 5.53 7.71 1.78
CA ALA A 18 4.61 7.37 0.71
C ALA A 18 4.53 8.56 -0.25
N GLY A 19 4.75 8.29 -1.54
CA GLY A 19 4.55 9.23 -2.63
C GLY A 19 3.37 8.78 -3.49
N SER A 20 2.62 9.73 -4.04
CA SER A 20 1.57 9.43 -5.01
C SER A 20 1.77 10.26 -6.27
N SER A 21 1.43 9.67 -7.41
CA SER A 21 1.45 10.35 -8.70
C SER A 21 0.31 9.84 -9.57
N LEU A 22 -0.30 10.76 -10.32
CA LEU A 22 -1.30 10.43 -11.33
C LEU A 22 -0.66 10.54 -12.70
N LYS A 23 -0.58 9.44 -13.46
CA LYS A 23 -0.01 9.41 -14.82
C LYS A 23 -0.95 8.64 -15.73
N ASN A 24 -1.33 9.24 -16.87
CA ASN A 24 -2.19 8.61 -17.88
C ASN A 24 -3.49 8.01 -17.32
N GLY A 25 -4.13 8.68 -16.35
CA GLY A 25 -5.35 8.17 -15.70
C GLY A 25 -5.14 7.00 -14.73
N GLN A 26 -3.89 6.63 -14.45
CA GLN A 26 -3.50 5.66 -13.43
C GLN A 26 -2.94 6.38 -12.21
N LEU A 27 -3.47 6.07 -11.03
CA LEU A 27 -2.89 6.49 -9.76
C LEU A 27 -1.83 5.46 -9.36
N VAL A 28 -0.62 5.94 -9.12
CA VAL A 28 0.50 5.14 -8.62
C VAL A 28 0.90 5.67 -7.26
N ILE A 29 0.88 4.79 -6.26
CA ILE A 29 1.34 5.08 -4.90
C ILE A 29 2.58 4.22 -4.66
N THR A 30 3.69 4.87 -4.30
CA THR A 30 4.94 4.21 -3.95
C THR A 30 5.15 4.34 -2.46
N GLN A 31 5.40 3.23 -1.79
CA GLN A 31 5.64 3.14 -0.36
C GLN A 31 7.04 2.59 -0.13
N THR A 32 7.86 3.33 0.61
CA THR A 32 9.24 2.94 0.88
C THR A 32 9.61 3.12 2.34
N GLY A 33 10.47 2.22 2.83
CA GLY A 33 11.10 2.33 4.14
C GLY A 33 10.10 2.33 5.31
N ILE A 34 8.99 1.59 5.20
CA ILE A 34 8.02 1.48 6.29
C ILE A 34 8.63 0.65 7.43
N ARG A 35 8.72 1.26 8.61
CA ARG A 35 9.25 0.67 9.84
C ARG A 35 8.19 0.64 10.93
N CYS A 36 8.11 -0.47 11.64
CA CYS A 36 7.24 -0.64 12.80
C CYS A 36 8.05 -0.49 14.10
N PRO A 37 7.41 -0.09 15.22
CA PRO A 37 8.08 0.05 16.52
C PRO A 37 8.74 -1.23 17.06
N ASP A 38 8.28 -2.40 16.62
CA ASP A 38 8.84 -3.70 16.99
C ASP A 38 10.11 -4.08 16.19
N GLY A 39 10.60 -3.17 15.34
CA GLY A 39 11.76 -3.39 14.48
C GLY A 39 11.43 -4.07 13.14
N THR A 40 10.19 -4.55 12.96
CA THR A 40 9.75 -5.13 11.68
C THR A 40 9.77 -4.08 10.58
N GLN A 41 10.25 -4.49 9.40
CA GLN A 41 10.21 -3.69 8.19
C GLN A 41 9.25 -4.33 7.20
N PHE A 42 8.44 -3.49 6.56
CA PHE A 42 7.70 -3.92 5.39
C PHE A 42 8.57 -3.79 4.15
N LEU A 43 8.32 -4.67 3.20
CA LEU A 43 8.87 -4.52 1.88
C LEU A 43 8.38 -3.21 1.26
N ASP A 44 9.28 -2.55 0.53
CA ASP A 44 8.90 -1.48 -0.37
C ASP A 44 7.84 -2.02 -1.32
N SER A 45 6.82 -1.20 -1.60
CA SER A 45 5.72 -1.64 -2.44
C SER A 45 5.18 -0.52 -3.32
N GLN A 46 4.51 -0.92 -4.39
CA GLN A 46 3.84 -0.03 -5.31
C GLN A 46 2.39 -0.48 -5.48
N VAL A 47 1.46 0.46 -5.28
CA VAL A 47 0.05 0.28 -5.60
C VAL A 47 -0.26 1.01 -6.90
N LYS A 48 -0.86 0.29 -7.84
CA LYS A 48 -1.37 0.85 -9.10
C LYS A 48 -2.88 0.75 -9.11
N CYS A 49 -3.54 1.87 -9.37
CA CYS A 49 -4.98 1.96 -9.46
C CYS A 49 -5.41 2.46 -10.84
N THR A 50 -6.30 1.73 -11.50
CA THR A 50 -6.92 2.11 -12.78
C THR A 50 -8.43 2.18 -12.63
N VAL A 51 -9.09 2.85 -13.58
CA VAL A 51 -10.56 2.80 -13.68
C VAL A 51 -10.95 1.44 -14.25
N GLY A 52 -11.66 0.63 -13.47
CA GLY A 52 -12.19 -0.66 -13.88
C GLY A 52 -13.45 -0.54 -14.75
N ALA A 53 -13.89 -1.66 -15.31
CA ALA A 53 -15.05 -1.72 -16.23
C ALA A 53 -16.37 -1.19 -15.64
N SER A 54 -16.50 -1.21 -14.31
CA SER A 54 -17.67 -0.66 -13.58
C SER A 54 -17.57 0.84 -13.30
N GLY A 55 -16.52 1.53 -13.77
CA GLY A 55 -16.22 2.92 -13.43
C GLY A 55 -15.59 3.10 -12.03
N LYS A 56 -15.44 2.02 -11.25
CA LYS A 56 -14.78 2.04 -9.94
C LYS A 56 -13.27 1.87 -10.07
N ALA A 57 -12.51 2.42 -9.13
CA ALA A 57 -11.07 2.19 -9.07
C ALA A 57 -10.76 0.72 -8.71
N VAL A 58 -9.89 0.09 -9.49
CA VAL A 58 -9.31 -1.23 -9.22
C VAL A 58 -7.84 -1.03 -8.91
N CYS A 59 -7.45 -1.37 -7.69
CA CYS A 59 -6.09 -1.19 -7.19
C CYS A 59 -5.42 -2.53 -6.92
N ARG A 60 -4.16 -2.67 -7.35
CA ARG A 60 -3.32 -3.84 -7.05
C ARG A 60 -2.00 -3.36 -6.47
N GLY A 61 -1.59 -3.97 -5.36
CA GLY A 61 -0.29 -3.75 -4.74
C GLY A 61 0.70 -4.83 -5.15
N ALA A 62 1.95 -4.43 -5.33
CA ALA A 62 3.07 -5.34 -5.57
C ALA A 62 4.24 -4.93 -4.67
N ASN A 63 4.83 -5.90 -3.99
CA ASN A 63 6.03 -5.73 -3.19
C ASN A 63 7.29 -5.81 -4.08
N ALA A 64 8.42 -5.32 -3.57
CA ALA A 64 9.70 -5.34 -4.28
C ALA A 64 10.20 -6.76 -4.60
N ASP A 65 9.75 -7.77 -3.85
CA ASP A 65 10.07 -9.19 -4.10
C ASP A 65 9.18 -9.84 -5.18
N GLY A 66 8.25 -9.07 -5.76
CA GLY A 66 7.32 -9.53 -6.79
C GLY A 66 6.05 -10.19 -6.24
N THR A 67 5.87 -10.28 -4.93
CA THR A 67 4.60 -10.75 -4.34
C THR A 67 3.52 -9.66 -4.45
N ASP A 68 2.32 -10.06 -4.83
CA ASP A 68 1.18 -9.14 -4.97
C ASP A 68 0.23 -9.21 -3.77
N TYR A 69 -0.51 -8.12 -3.54
CA TYR A 69 -1.60 -8.07 -2.57
C TYR A 69 -2.80 -7.26 -3.09
N ASP A 70 -3.98 -7.63 -2.60
CA ASP A 70 -5.21 -6.91 -2.90
C ASP A 70 -5.35 -5.64 -2.08
N VAL A 71 -5.79 -4.57 -2.74
CA VAL A 71 -6.05 -3.28 -2.10
C VAL A 71 -7.55 -3.08 -1.98
N ASN A 72 -8.04 -3.16 -0.76
CA ASN A 72 -9.43 -2.89 -0.43
C ASN A 72 -9.62 -1.40 -0.15
N ILE A 73 -10.34 -0.70 -1.02
CA ILE A 73 -10.78 0.68 -0.80
C ILE A 73 -12.05 0.62 0.05
N VAL A 74 -11.94 0.94 1.33
CA VAL A 74 -13.08 1.06 2.25
C VAL A 74 -13.47 2.54 2.38
N GLN A 75 -14.77 2.84 2.27
CA GLN A 75 -15.35 4.16 2.52
C GLN A 75 -15.69 4.35 3.99
#